data_AF-A0A940V2B1-F1
#
_entry.id   AF-A0A940V2B1-F1
#
_cell.length_a   1.000
_cell.length_b   1.000
_cell.length_c   1.000
_cell.angle_alpha   90.00
_cell.angle_beta   90.00
_cell.angle_gamma   90.00
#
_symmetry.space_group_name_H-M   'P 1'
#
loop_
_entity.id
_entity.type
_entity.pdbx_description
1 polymer ?
#
loop_
_entity_poly.entity_id
_entity_poly.type
_entity_poly.pdbx_seq_one_letter_code
_entity_poly.pdbx_strand_id
1 'polypeptide(L)'
;MRILMVNKFLYPRGGAETYFLKIGGYLEQVGHQVEYFGMFDEKNTVTNSANAYTSNMDFHISGIKKLLYPIHIIYSIEARQKIRKVLQKFKPDVVHLNNINFQLTPSIIEEIHKHKVKIIQTVHDYQMICPNHLMFDNTKRPCELCVNGSKWNCTRKNCIHGSKMKSIIGSMEAILYQHRKTYSMVDLYICPSRFIEDKLNQIHRYRGKTLPIHNFIELKEVDANREKGDYVLYFGRLSEEKGLEMFLNCCKKLPHIKFRVAGTGPLEHICKDIPNVEFVGFKKGEELNTLISKAMFTVYPSIWYENCPLSILESEALGTPVIASKMGGIPELIENNETGILIEDINEEKLAREMNDLYHDEEKRLRMSRNCIKKREKMISLEAYGNRVVEIYQDCLNK
;
A
#
# COMPACT_ATOMS: atom_id res chain seq x y z
N MET A 1 -0.77 -14.17 -23.10
CA MET A 1 -1.24 -14.97 -21.95
C MET A 1 -2.64 -14.51 -21.55
N ARG A 2 -3.38 -15.36 -20.85
CA ARG A 2 -4.64 -15.05 -20.16
C ARG A 2 -4.33 -14.83 -18.68
N ILE A 3 -4.53 -13.62 -18.20
CA ILE A 3 -4.09 -13.20 -16.87
C ILE A 3 -5.32 -12.79 -16.07
N LEU A 4 -5.55 -13.44 -14.93
CA LEU A 4 -6.60 -13.06 -14.00
C LEU A 4 -6.00 -12.19 -12.89
N MET A 5 -6.32 -10.90 -12.92
CA MET A 5 -5.93 -9.94 -11.90
C MET A 5 -6.95 -9.99 -10.76
N VAL A 6 -6.49 -10.17 -9.52
CA VAL A 6 -7.38 -10.27 -8.34
C VAL A 6 -7.06 -9.21 -7.31
N ASN A 7 -8.08 -8.42 -6.93
CA ASN A 7 -8.01 -7.46 -5.83
C ASN A 7 -9.38 -7.30 -5.18
N LYS A 8 -9.43 -6.96 -3.88
CA LYS A 8 -10.68 -6.72 -3.16
C LYS A 8 -11.56 -5.66 -3.83
N PHE A 9 -10.97 -4.53 -4.23
CA PHE A 9 -11.67 -3.45 -4.93
C PHE A 9 -11.24 -3.41 -6.39
N LEU A 10 -12.21 -3.23 -7.29
CA LEU A 10 -11.98 -3.13 -8.74
C LEU A 10 -12.11 -1.68 -9.24
N TYR A 11 -11.82 -0.72 -8.37
CA TYR A 11 -11.87 0.71 -8.66
C TYR A 11 -10.78 1.46 -7.88
N PRO A 12 -10.35 2.66 -8.34
CA PRO A 12 -9.33 3.44 -7.67
C PRO A 12 -9.75 3.82 -6.24
N ARG A 13 -8.95 3.42 -5.24
CA ARG A 13 -9.20 3.73 -3.82
C ARG A 13 -7.94 4.11 -3.04
N GLY A 14 -6.79 3.54 -3.38
CA GLY A 14 -5.50 3.83 -2.77
C GLY A 14 -4.36 3.29 -3.62
N GLY A 15 -3.13 3.29 -3.08
CA GLY A 15 -1.94 2.91 -3.83
C GLY A 15 -1.97 1.49 -4.39
N ALA A 16 -2.50 0.52 -3.63
CA ALA A 16 -2.62 -0.87 -4.08
C ALA A 16 -3.60 -1.03 -5.25
N GLU A 17 -4.75 -0.35 -5.20
CA GLU A 17 -5.71 -0.34 -6.31
C GLU A 17 -5.16 0.41 -7.54
N THR A 18 -4.44 1.52 -7.33
CA THR A 18 -3.76 2.24 -8.42
C THR A 18 -2.73 1.34 -9.11
N TYR A 19 -1.91 0.62 -8.33
CA TYR A 19 -0.98 -0.39 -8.85
C TYR A 19 -1.71 -1.46 -9.66
N PHE A 20 -2.72 -2.08 -9.06
CA PHE A 20 -3.50 -3.17 -9.63
C PHE A 20 -4.12 -2.81 -10.98
N LEU A 21 -4.78 -1.65 -11.06
CA LEU A 21 -5.45 -1.19 -12.28
C LEU A 21 -4.46 -0.80 -13.37
N LYS A 22 -3.37 -0.11 -13.02
CA LYS A 22 -2.36 0.31 -14.01
C LYS A 22 -1.59 -0.87 -14.60
N ILE A 23 -1.23 -1.87 -13.79
CA ILE A 23 -0.60 -3.09 -14.29
C ILE A 23 -1.57 -3.87 -15.18
N GLY A 24 -2.84 -4.00 -14.77
CA GLY A 24 -3.87 -4.62 -15.61
C GLY A 24 -3.98 -3.96 -16.98
N GLY A 25 -4.13 -2.62 -17.02
CA GLY A 25 -4.22 -1.85 -18.27
C GLY A 25 -2.95 -1.93 -19.12
N TYR A 26 -1.77 -1.92 -18.50
CA TYR A 26 -0.52 -2.11 -19.24
C TYR A 26 -0.44 -3.50 -19.89
N LEU A 27 -0.82 -4.56 -19.16
CA LEU A 27 -0.83 -5.93 -19.68
C LEU A 27 -1.79 -6.08 -20.88
N GLU A 28 -2.95 -5.41 -20.83
CA GLU A 28 -3.87 -5.33 -21.97
C GLU A 28 -3.24 -4.59 -23.16
N GLN A 29 -2.59 -3.46 -22.91
CA GLN A 29 -1.93 -2.64 -23.94
C GLN A 29 -0.85 -3.42 -24.69
N VAL A 30 -0.10 -4.30 -24.01
CA VAL A 30 0.91 -5.17 -24.64
C VAL A 30 0.35 -6.49 -25.19
N GLY A 31 -0.98 -6.60 -25.32
CA GLY A 31 -1.65 -7.67 -26.06
C GLY A 31 -2.00 -8.91 -25.24
N HIS A 32 -1.96 -8.86 -23.91
CA HIS A 32 -2.48 -9.96 -23.08
C HIS A 32 -3.99 -9.86 -22.89
N GLN A 33 -4.64 -11.02 -22.70
CA GLN A 33 -6.05 -11.05 -22.30
C GLN A 33 -6.10 -10.95 -20.78
N VAL A 34 -6.74 -9.90 -20.26
CA VAL A 34 -6.85 -9.65 -18.82
C VAL A 34 -8.31 -9.67 -18.40
N GLU A 35 -8.60 -10.39 -17.31
CA GLU A 35 -9.88 -10.29 -16.61
C GLU A 35 -9.64 -9.98 -15.13
N TYR A 36 -10.67 -9.46 -14.46
CA TYR A 36 -10.55 -8.95 -13.10
C TYR A 36 -11.55 -9.62 -12.16
N PHE A 37 -11.08 -10.02 -10.97
CA PHE A 37 -11.93 -10.61 -9.94
C PHE A 37 -11.79 -9.88 -8.60
N GLY A 38 -12.94 -9.60 -7.97
CA GLY A 38 -13.03 -8.81 -6.76
C GLY A 38 -14.47 -8.71 -6.23
N MET A 39 -14.68 -7.77 -5.33
CA MET A 39 -16.00 -7.44 -4.80
C MET A 39 -16.82 -6.63 -5.82
N PHE A 40 -18.13 -6.86 -5.84
CA PHE A 40 -19.05 -5.98 -6.54
C PHE A 40 -19.16 -4.64 -5.82
N ASP A 41 -19.02 -3.56 -6.58
CA ASP A 41 -19.28 -2.18 -6.17
C ASP A 41 -19.73 -1.43 -7.42
N GLU A 42 -20.65 -0.49 -7.29
CA GLU A 42 -21.15 0.34 -8.41
C GLU A 42 -20.03 1.17 -9.05
N LYS A 43 -18.94 1.41 -8.31
CA LYS A 43 -17.77 2.15 -8.77
C LYS A 43 -16.78 1.32 -9.57
N ASN A 44 -16.97 0.00 -9.67
CA ASN A 44 -16.05 -0.89 -10.36
C ASN A 44 -15.76 -0.39 -11.80
N THR A 45 -14.48 -0.29 -12.15
CA THR A 45 -14.03 0.19 -13.47
C THR A 45 -13.57 -0.92 -14.39
N VAL A 46 -13.45 -2.15 -13.87
CA VAL A 46 -12.98 -3.34 -14.58
C VAL A 46 -13.85 -4.54 -14.25
N THR A 47 -13.90 -5.53 -15.15
CA THR A 47 -14.88 -6.63 -15.08
C THR A 47 -14.29 -8.00 -15.45
N ASN A 48 -15.10 -9.05 -15.33
CA ASN A 48 -14.81 -10.38 -15.90
C ASN A 48 -16.00 -10.89 -16.73
N SER A 49 -15.72 -11.72 -17.72
CA SER A 49 -16.74 -12.23 -18.63
C SER A 49 -17.73 -13.18 -17.95
N ALA A 50 -17.38 -13.75 -16.79
CA ALA A 50 -18.27 -14.60 -16.02
C ALA A 50 -19.34 -13.82 -15.23
N ASN A 51 -19.25 -12.48 -15.19
CA ASN A 51 -20.09 -11.60 -14.39
C ASN A 51 -20.19 -12.10 -12.92
N ALA A 52 -19.07 -12.55 -12.37
CA ALA A 52 -19.00 -13.18 -11.06
C ALA A 52 -18.12 -12.35 -10.12
N TYR A 53 -18.74 -11.85 -9.06
CA TYR A 53 -18.12 -11.03 -8.02
C TYR A 53 -18.60 -11.50 -6.64
N THR A 54 -17.82 -11.21 -5.60
CA THR A 54 -18.30 -11.39 -4.22
C THR A 54 -19.24 -10.25 -3.84
N SER A 55 -20.24 -10.56 -3.03
CA SER A 55 -21.15 -9.57 -2.45
C SER A 55 -20.40 -8.52 -1.61
N ASN A 56 -20.96 -7.31 -1.55
CA ASN A 56 -20.49 -6.30 -0.61
C ASN A 56 -20.87 -6.75 0.82
N MET A 57 -19.92 -6.65 1.75
CA MET A 57 -20.21 -6.97 3.14
C MET A 57 -20.83 -5.73 3.79
N ASP A 58 -22.15 -5.72 3.98
CA ASP A 58 -22.81 -4.70 4.79
C ASP A 58 -22.42 -4.89 6.26
N PHE A 59 -21.62 -3.96 6.79
CA PHE A 59 -21.22 -3.92 8.20
C PHE A 59 -22.37 -3.49 9.15
N HIS A 60 -23.57 -3.23 8.61
CA HIS A 60 -24.76 -2.77 9.34
C HIS A 60 -25.88 -3.83 9.48
N ILE A 61 -25.63 -5.10 9.17
CA ILE A 61 -26.68 -6.14 9.19
C ILE A 61 -27.12 -6.54 10.62
N SER A 62 -28.43 -6.61 10.83
CA SER A 62 -29.10 -7.15 12.02
C SER A 62 -29.46 -8.65 11.89
N GLY A 63 -29.54 -9.38 13.01
CA GLY A 63 -30.06 -10.76 13.08
C GLY A 63 -29.02 -11.90 13.03
N ILE A 64 -29.49 -13.14 12.78
CA ILE A 64 -28.72 -14.41 12.79
C ILE A 64 -27.50 -14.38 11.84
N LYS A 65 -27.55 -13.56 10.78
CA LYS A 65 -26.41 -13.33 9.87
C LYS A 65 -25.19 -12.72 10.58
N LYS A 66 -25.36 -12.02 11.70
CA LYS A 66 -24.26 -11.50 12.55
C LYS A 66 -23.50 -12.63 13.26
N LEU A 67 -24.15 -13.77 13.50
CA LEU A 67 -23.56 -14.93 14.21
C LEU A 67 -22.62 -15.74 13.31
N LEU A 68 -22.93 -15.86 12.01
CA LEU A 68 -22.08 -16.53 11.00
C LEU A 68 -21.03 -15.59 10.38
N TYR A 69 -21.16 -14.29 10.63
CA TYR A 69 -20.27 -13.25 10.11
C TYR A 69 -18.77 -13.49 10.38
N PRO A 70 -18.34 -13.94 11.59
CA PRO A 70 -16.94 -14.28 11.83
C PRO A 70 -16.44 -15.42 10.94
N ILE A 71 -17.30 -16.39 10.61
CA ILE A 71 -16.93 -17.56 9.78
C ILE A 71 -16.71 -17.12 8.33
N HIS A 72 -17.55 -16.23 7.80
CA HIS A 72 -17.38 -15.67 6.45
C HIS A 72 -16.12 -14.81 6.31
N ILE A 73 -15.75 -14.07 7.36
CA ILE A 73 -14.50 -13.30 7.41
C ILE A 73 -13.28 -14.22 7.47
N ILE A 74 -13.35 -15.29 8.26
CA ILE A 74 -12.25 -16.24 8.40
C ILE A 74 -12.07 -17.07 7.13
N TYR A 75 -13.14 -17.44 6.43
CA TYR A 75 -13.11 -18.29 5.26
C TYR A 75 -14.31 -18.08 4.33
N SER A 76 -14.11 -17.39 3.21
CA SER A 76 -15.20 -17.09 2.28
C SER A 76 -15.46 -18.23 1.29
N ILE A 77 -16.56 -18.97 1.52
CA ILE A 77 -17.06 -19.98 0.57
C ILE A 77 -17.61 -19.33 -0.69
N GLU A 78 -18.27 -18.18 -0.56
CA GLU A 78 -18.79 -17.42 -1.70
C GLU A 78 -17.65 -17.04 -2.65
N ALA A 79 -16.56 -16.49 -2.13
CA ALA A 79 -15.40 -16.12 -2.93
C ALA A 79 -14.83 -17.31 -3.70
N ARG A 80 -14.73 -18.49 -3.07
CA ARG A 80 -14.32 -19.73 -3.74
C ARG A 80 -15.26 -20.15 -4.86
N GLN A 81 -16.57 -20.08 -4.65
CA GLN A 81 -17.56 -20.44 -5.68
C GLN A 81 -17.53 -19.46 -6.85
N LYS A 82 -17.40 -18.15 -6.57
CA LYS A 82 -17.38 -17.11 -7.60
C LYS A 82 -16.08 -17.16 -8.41
N ILE A 83 -14.92 -17.27 -7.76
CA ILE A 83 -13.65 -17.38 -8.48
C ILE A 83 -13.59 -18.67 -9.30
N ARG A 84 -14.15 -19.78 -8.82
CA ARG A 84 -14.27 -21.02 -9.62
C ARG A 84 -14.99 -20.77 -10.96
N LYS A 85 -16.10 -20.02 -10.97
CA LYS A 85 -16.81 -19.69 -12.21
C LYS A 85 -15.93 -18.89 -13.18
N VAL A 86 -15.18 -17.92 -12.66
CA VAL A 86 -14.22 -17.15 -13.45
C VAL A 86 -13.12 -18.05 -13.99
N LEU A 87 -12.49 -18.88 -13.15
CA LEU A 87 -11.43 -19.81 -13.56
C LEU A 87 -11.90 -20.81 -14.63
N GLN A 88 -13.13 -21.32 -14.53
CA GLN A 88 -13.68 -22.27 -15.50
C GLN A 88 -13.98 -21.63 -16.86
N LYS A 89 -14.48 -20.39 -16.87
CA LYS A 89 -14.80 -19.66 -18.10
C LYS A 89 -13.55 -19.04 -18.73
N PHE A 90 -12.76 -18.35 -17.92
CA PHE A 90 -11.59 -17.59 -18.36
C PHE A 90 -10.30 -18.40 -18.42
N LYS A 91 -10.22 -19.61 -17.83
CA LYS A 91 -9.04 -20.51 -17.92
C LYS A 91 -7.69 -19.77 -17.99
N PRO A 92 -7.34 -18.96 -16.97
CA PRO A 92 -6.13 -18.16 -17.01
C PRO A 92 -4.87 -19.02 -16.98
N ASP A 93 -3.81 -18.53 -17.63
CA ASP A 93 -2.46 -19.08 -17.51
C ASP A 93 -1.84 -18.68 -16.15
N VAL A 94 -2.16 -17.47 -15.70
CA VAL A 94 -1.65 -16.87 -14.47
C VAL A 94 -2.77 -16.18 -13.69
N VAL A 95 -2.77 -16.35 -12.37
CA VAL A 95 -3.54 -15.52 -11.45
C VAL A 95 -2.59 -14.63 -10.65
N HIS A 96 -2.77 -13.32 -10.72
CA HIS A 96 -2.01 -12.34 -9.95
C HIS A 96 -2.86 -11.74 -8.83
N LEU A 97 -2.56 -12.14 -7.60
CA LEU A 97 -3.22 -11.73 -6.37
C LEU A 97 -2.64 -10.41 -5.84
N ASN A 98 -3.53 -9.56 -5.34
CA ASN A 98 -3.20 -8.33 -4.63
C ASN A 98 -3.87 -8.37 -3.24
N ASN A 99 -4.49 -7.28 -2.78
CA ASN A 99 -5.21 -7.28 -1.50
C ASN A 99 -6.43 -8.20 -1.57
N ILE A 100 -6.30 -9.45 -1.13
CA ILE A 100 -7.35 -10.49 -1.18
C ILE A 100 -8.11 -10.64 0.14
N ASN A 101 -8.05 -9.63 1.00
CA ASN A 101 -8.43 -9.79 2.41
C ASN A 101 -9.91 -9.47 2.62
N PHE A 102 -10.48 -9.96 3.71
CA PHE A 102 -11.88 -9.74 4.09
C PHE A 102 -12.91 -10.37 3.14
N GLN A 103 -13.29 -9.72 2.04
CA GLN A 103 -14.37 -10.20 1.15
C GLN A 103 -13.98 -11.43 0.33
N LEU A 104 -12.72 -11.48 -0.10
CA LEU A 104 -12.21 -12.62 -0.88
C LEU A 104 -11.67 -13.72 0.05
N THR A 105 -10.92 -13.33 1.08
CA THR A 105 -10.14 -14.18 1.99
C THR A 105 -9.08 -15.03 1.28
N PRO A 106 -8.03 -15.50 1.98
CA PRO A 106 -7.05 -16.43 1.41
C PRO A 106 -7.64 -17.76 0.89
N SER A 107 -8.92 -18.06 1.16
CA SER A 107 -9.62 -19.25 0.66
C SER A 107 -9.57 -19.38 -0.87
N ILE A 108 -9.50 -18.25 -1.60
CA ILE A 108 -9.43 -18.27 -3.07
C ILE A 108 -8.13 -18.88 -3.59
N ILE A 109 -7.03 -18.79 -2.83
CA ILE A 109 -5.73 -19.38 -3.20
C ILE A 109 -5.90 -20.90 -3.35
N GLU A 110 -6.63 -21.54 -2.42
CA GLU A 110 -6.88 -22.97 -2.46
C GLU A 110 -7.74 -23.39 -3.65
N GLU A 111 -8.63 -22.50 -4.12
CA GLU A 111 -9.44 -22.78 -5.30
C GLU A 111 -8.62 -22.62 -6.59
N ILE A 112 -7.79 -21.58 -6.68
CA ILE A 112 -6.90 -21.35 -7.81
C ILE A 112 -5.90 -22.50 -7.94
N HIS A 113 -5.29 -22.91 -6.83
CA HIS A 113 -4.31 -24.00 -6.80
C HIS A 113 -4.89 -25.32 -7.32
N LYS A 114 -6.17 -25.62 -7.02
CA LYS A 114 -6.87 -26.80 -7.56
C LYS A 114 -6.99 -26.81 -9.08
N HIS A 115 -7.03 -25.63 -9.70
CA HIS A 115 -7.08 -25.49 -11.16
C HIS A 115 -5.68 -25.56 -11.81
N LYS A 116 -4.62 -25.78 -11.01
CA LYS A 116 -3.23 -25.90 -11.47
C LYS A 116 -2.74 -24.67 -12.27
N VAL A 117 -3.25 -23.48 -11.91
CA VAL A 117 -2.84 -22.20 -12.48
C VAL A 117 -1.70 -21.62 -11.65
N LYS A 118 -0.74 -20.94 -12.28
CA LYS A 118 0.34 -20.25 -11.56
C LYS A 118 -0.19 -19.07 -10.77
N ILE A 119 0.26 -18.96 -9.53
CA ILE A 119 -0.21 -17.98 -8.55
C ILE A 119 0.95 -17.05 -8.19
N ILE A 120 0.84 -15.79 -8.61
CA ILE A 120 1.75 -14.72 -8.20
C ILE A 120 0.99 -13.80 -7.25
N GLN A 121 1.66 -13.26 -6.24
CA GLN A 121 1.07 -12.28 -5.34
C GLN A 121 1.98 -11.07 -5.15
N THR A 122 1.47 -9.85 -5.40
CA THR A 122 2.14 -8.62 -4.95
C THR A 122 1.73 -8.33 -3.50
N VAL A 123 2.72 -8.12 -2.62
CA VAL A 123 2.51 -7.99 -1.17
C VAL A 123 2.33 -6.52 -0.78
N HIS A 124 1.08 -6.07 -0.76
CA HIS A 124 0.72 -4.67 -0.46
C HIS A 124 0.50 -4.38 1.03
N ASP A 125 0.32 -5.40 1.87
CA ASP A 125 0.09 -5.29 3.31
C ASP A 125 0.77 -6.43 4.10
N TYR A 126 0.67 -6.39 5.43
CA TYR A 126 1.32 -7.36 6.31
C TYR A 126 0.40 -8.49 6.81
N GLN A 127 -0.80 -8.70 6.23
CA GLN A 127 -1.73 -9.72 6.74
C GLN A 127 -1.09 -11.11 6.80
N MET A 128 -0.31 -11.46 5.78
CA MET A 128 0.41 -12.75 5.68
C MET A 128 1.33 -13.03 6.88
N ILE A 129 1.68 -11.98 7.62
CA ILE A 129 2.65 -11.98 8.71
C ILE A 129 1.95 -11.68 10.04
N CYS A 130 1.10 -10.65 10.10
CA CYS A 130 0.47 -10.16 11.31
C CYS A 130 -1.07 -10.17 11.20
N PRO A 131 -1.81 -10.77 12.16
CA PRO A 131 -3.27 -10.83 12.11
C PRO A 131 -4.00 -9.47 12.11
N ASN A 132 -3.35 -8.39 12.52
CA ASN A 132 -3.93 -7.05 12.42
C ASN A 132 -3.55 -6.28 11.14
N HIS A 133 -2.74 -6.90 10.26
CA HIS A 133 -2.30 -6.41 8.96
C HIS A 133 -1.40 -5.16 8.97
N LEU A 134 -1.17 -4.55 10.13
CA LEU A 134 -0.41 -3.29 10.27
C LEU A 134 0.99 -3.48 10.87
N MET A 135 1.29 -4.65 11.46
CA MET A 135 2.52 -4.87 12.27
C MET A 135 2.71 -3.80 13.35
N PHE A 136 1.59 -3.42 13.96
CA PHE A 136 1.49 -2.42 15.03
C PHE A 136 0.88 -3.07 16.26
N ASP A 137 1.27 -2.66 17.46
CA ASP A 137 0.54 -3.08 18.66
C ASP A 137 -0.52 -2.06 19.08
N ASN A 138 -1.30 -2.42 20.10
CA ASN A 138 -2.37 -1.56 20.60
C ASN A 138 -1.86 -0.28 21.28
N THR A 139 -0.55 -0.15 21.55
CA THR A 139 0.08 1.08 22.02
C THR A 139 0.56 1.97 20.88
N LYS A 140 0.22 1.61 19.65
CA LYS A 140 0.57 2.33 18.43
C LYS A 140 2.09 2.41 18.24
N ARG A 141 2.75 1.26 18.42
CA ARG A 141 4.19 1.10 18.16
C ARG A 141 4.43 -0.05 17.19
N PRO A 142 5.47 0.04 16.33
CA PRO A 142 5.86 -1.07 15.48
C PRO A 142 6.10 -2.35 16.30
N CYS A 143 5.62 -3.47 15.80
CA CYS A 143 5.58 -4.73 16.53
C CYS A 143 5.79 -5.92 15.59
N GLU A 144 6.79 -6.74 15.93
CA GLU A 144 7.20 -7.88 15.12
C GLU A 144 6.94 -9.24 15.79
N LEU A 145 6.28 -9.25 16.95
CA LEU A 145 6.04 -10.47 17.75
C LEU A 145 5.31 -11.59 17.00
N CYS A 146 4.53 -11.24 15.98
CA CYS A 146 3.80 -12.21 15.16
C CYS A 146 4.60 -12.72 13.95
N VAL A 147 5.73 -12.10 13.58
CA VAL A 147 6.45 -12.39 12.32
C VAL A 147 6.87 -13.86 12.29
N ASN A 148 7.79 -14.23 13.18
CA ASN A 148 8.22 -15.61 13.38
C ASN A 148 7.68 -16.21 14.71
N GLY A 149 6.81 -15.48 15.40
CA GLY A 149 6.22 -15.90 16.68
C GLY A 149 4.77 -16.38 16.55
N SER A 150 4.17 -16.67 17.70
CA SER A 150 2.76 -17.08 17.78
C SER A 150 1.82 -15.98 17.31
N LYS A 151 0.86 -16.32 16.44
CA LYS A 151 -0.19 -15.39 15.99
C LYS A 151 -1.11 -14.94 17.14
N TRP A 152 -1.18 -15.72 18.22
CA TRP A 152 -1.88 -15.34 19.46
C TRP A 152 -1.28 -14.12 20.17
N ASN A 153 -0.06 -13.69 19.82
CA ASN A 153 0.47 -12.41 20.30
C ASN A 153 -0.45 -11.23 19.95
N CYS A 154 -1.14 -11.28 18.80
CA CYS A 154 -2.15 -10.30 18.42
C CYS A 154 -3.32 -10.26 19.42
N THR A 155 -3.78 -11.43 19.86
CA THR A 155 -4.83 -11.56 20.91
C THR A 155 -4.33 -11.05 22.25
N ARG A 156 -3.12 -11.46 22.65
CA ARG A 156 -2.52 -11.07 23.94
C ARG A 156 -2.42 -9.54 24.08
N LYS A 157 -2.13 -8.85 22.98
CA LYS A 157 -1.99 -7.39 22.92
C LYS A 157 -3.26 -6.65 22.48
N ASN A 158 -4.39 -7.32 22.24
CA ASN A 158 -5.65 -6.72 21.76
C ASN A 158 -5.48 -5.85 20.49
N CYS A 159 -4.63 -6.24 19.54
CA CYS A 159 -4.16 -5.34 18.48
C CYS A 159 -5.21 -4.91 17.45
N ILE A 160 -6.34 -5.62 17.30
CA ILE A 160 -7.36 -5.28 16.29
C ILE A 160 -8.39 -4.33 16.90
N HIS A 161 -8.23 -3.03 16.61
CA HIS A 161 -9.10 -1.95 17.10
C HIS A 161 -9.26 -1.94 18.64
N GLY A 162 -8.22 -2.30 19.39
CA GLY A 162 -8.28 -2.44 20.86
C GLY A 162 -9.21 -3.55 21.37
N SER A 163 -9.77 -4.38 20.48
CA SER A 163 -10.78 -5.36 20.83
C SER A 163 -10.19 -6.77 20.94
N LYS A 164 -10.30 -7.36 22.14
CA LYS A 164 -9.87 -8.74 22.40
C LYS A 164 -10.60 -9.74 21.49
N MET A 165 -11.92 -9.62 21.35
CA MET A 165 -12.72 -10.55 20.54
C MET A 165 -12.33 -10.48 19.05
N LYS A 166 -12.16 -9.27 18.49
CA LYS A 166 -11.70 -9.12 17.10
C LYS A 166 -10.30 -9.71 16.92
N SER A 167 -9.42 -9.51 17.91
CA SER A 167 -8.05 -10.03 17.88
C SER A 167 -8.01 -11.57 17.97
N ILE A 168 -8.92 -12.19 18.73
CA ILE A 168 -9.12 -13.65 18.74
C ILE A 168 -9.48 -14.14 17.34
N ILE A 169 -10.49 -13.53 16.71
CA ILE A 169 -10.96 -13.92 15.37
C ILE A 169 -9.82 -13.82 14.34
N GLY A 170 -9.10 -12.70 14.31
CA GLY A 170 -7.96 -12.55 13.39
C GLY A 170 -6.81 -13.54 13.68
N SER A 171 -6.53 -13.83 14.96
CA SER A 171 -5.53 -14.84 15.32
C SER A 171 -5.94 -16.24 14.85
N MET A 172 -7.23 -16.59 15.00
CA MET A 172 -7.78 -17.86 14.51
C MET A 172 -7.72 -17.97 13.00
N GLU A 173 -8.05 -16.90 12.26
CA GLU A 173 -7.90 -16.83 10.80
C GLU A 173 -6.46 -17.12 10.37
N ALA A 174 -5.50 -16.43 10.97
CA ALA A 174 -4.09 -16.61 10.65
C ALA A 174 -3.61 -18.04 10.93
N ILE A 175 -4.06 -18.65 12.04
CA ILE A 175 -3.73 -20.03 12.42
C ILE A 175 -4.37 -21.03 11.46
N LEU A 176 -5.63 -20.81 11.06
CA LEU A 176 -6.32 -21.64 10.08
C LEU A 176 -5.52 -21.72 8.78
N TYR A 177 -5.15 -20.57 8.21
CA TYR A 177 -4.41 -20.53 6.94
C TYR A 177 -2.95 -20.98 7.07
N GLN A 178 -2.35 -20.86 8.26
CA GLN A 178 -1.07 -21.49 8.57
C GLN A 178 -1.18 -23.02 8.57
N HIS A 179 -2.19 -23.59 9.23
CA HIS A 179 -2.39 -25.03 9.30
C HIS A 179 -2.73 -25.62 7.92
N ARG A 180 -3.59 -24.93 7.16
CA ARG A 180 -3.97 -25.32 5.79
C ARG A 180 -2.86 -25.11 4.76
N LYS A 181 -1.74 -24.50 5.16
CA LYS A 181 -0.60 -24.14 4.30
C LYS A 181 -1.01 -23.30 3.08
N THR A 182 -2.10 -22.55 3.18
CA THR A 182 -2.75 -21.87 2.05
C THR A 182 -1.78 -20.94 1.30
N TYR A 183 -1.04 -20.10 2.01
CA TYR A 183 -0.04 -19.23 1.38
C TYR A 183 1.15 -20.01 0.77
N SER A 184 1.45 -21.23 1.24
CA SER A 184 2.52 -22.03 0.63
C SER A 184 2.21 -22.46 -0.81
N MET A 185 0.94 -22.37 -1.22
CA MET A 185 0.45 -22.68 -2.57
C MET A 185 0.74 -21.55 -3.58
N VAL A 186 1.18 -20.38 -3.13
CA VAL A 186 1.62 -19.29 -4.02
C VAL A 186 3.00 -19.64 -4.58
N ASP A 187 3.20 -19.38 -5.88
CA ASP A 187 4.44 -19.70 -6.58
C ASP A 187 5.50 -18.62 -6.38
N LEU A 188 5.11 -17.34 -6.42
CA LEU A 188 6.01 -16.21 -6.23
C LEU A 188 5.32 -15.00 -5.55
N TYR A 189 6.08 -14.33 -4.70
CA TYR A 189 5.73 -13.09 -4.01
C TYR A 189 6.56 -11.92 -4.54
N ILE A 190 5.90 -10.97 -5.22
CA ILE A 190 6.51 -9.69 -5.56
C ILE A 190 6.44 -8.80 -4.32
N CYS A 191 7.59 -8.39 -3.82
CA CYS A 191 7.73 -7.59 -2.61
C CYS A 191 8.03 -6.13 -2.99
N PRO A 192 7.12 -5.18 -2.72
CA PRO A 192 7.34 -3.76 -3.04
C PRO A 192 8.57 -3.13 -2.40
N SER A 193 9.21 -3.77 -1.42
CA SER A 193 10.44 -3.32 -0.79
C SER A 193 11.26 -4.50 -0.29
N ARG A 194 12.58 -4.30 -0.12
CA ARG A 194 13.46 -5.29 0.52
C ARG A 194 13.07 -5.50 1.98
N PHE A 195 12.58 -4.47 2.67
CA PHE A 195 12.06 -4.60 4.02
C PHE A 195 10.98 -5.70 4.14
N ILE A 196 9.97 -5.69 3.26
CA ILE A 196 8.92 -6.74 3.26
C ILE A 196 9.52 -8.09 2.91
N GLU A 197 10.41 -8.12 1.92
CA GLU A 197 11.12 -9.34 1.53
C GLU A 197 11.81 -9.99 2.73
N ASP A 198 12.57 -9.20 3.48
CA ASP A 198 13.28 -9.63 4.69
C ASP A 198 12.31 -10.15 5.75
N LYS A 199 11.16 -9.48 5.97
CA LYS A 199 10.13 -9.95 6.90
C LYS A 199 9.52 -11.29 6.47
N LEU A 200 9.26 -11.47 5.17
CA LEU A 200 8.75 -12.73 4.65
C LEU A 200 9.81 -13.83 4.76
N ASN A 201 11.08 -13.55 4.44
CA ASN A 201 12.18 -14.50 4.50
C ASN A 201 12.50 -14.99 5.91
N GLN A 202 12.09 -14.28 6.96
CA GLN A 202 12.14 -14.81 8.33
C GLN A 202 11.27 -16.06 8.51
N ILE A 203 10.20 -16.21 7.73
CA ILE A 203 9.23 -17.30 7.81
C ILE A 203 9.55 -18.35 6.75
N HIS A 204 9.81 -19.60 7.18
CA HIS A 204 10.28 -20.68 6.31
C HIS A 204 9.47 -20.87 5.01
N ARG A 205 8.14 -20.71 5.06
CA ARG A 205 7.26 -20.97 3.90
C ARG A 205 7.44 -20.00 2.72
N TYR A 206 8.02 -18.82 2.95
CA TYR A 206 8.19 -17.78 1.93
C TYR A 206 9.60 -17.77 1.33
N ARG A 207 10.58 -18.40 2.00
CA ARG A 207 11.97 -18.43 1.55
C ARG A 207 12.10 -19.02 0.15
N GLY A 208 12.86 -18.35 -0.71
CA GLY A 208 13.08 -18.76 -2.10
C GLY A 208 11.88 -18.51 -3.02
N LYS A 209 10.82 -17.87 -2.54
CA LYS A 209 9.63 -17.50 -3.31
C LYS A 209 9.41 -15.99 -3.36
N THR A 210 10.36 -15.17 -2.94
CA THR A 210 10.23 -13.71 -2.90
C THR A 210 11.08 -13.04 -3.97
N LEU A 211 10.60 -11.90 -4.48
CA LEU A 211 11.33 -11.06 -5.43
C LEU A 211 11.07 -9.58 -5.11
N PRO A 212 12.08 -8.80 -4.70
CA PRO A 212 11.91 -7.39 -4.37
C PRO A 212 11.84 -6.55 -5.66
N ILE A 213 10.76 -5.77 -5.82
CA ILE A 213 10.60 -4.81 -6.92
C ILE A 213 9.84 -3.61 -6.38
N HIS A 214 10.49 -2.44 -6.34
CA HIS A 214 9.84 -1.18 -5.93
C HIS A 214 8.66 -0.84 -6.83
N ASN A 215 7.65 -0.19 -6.27
CA ASN A 215 6.52 0.31 -7.07
C ASN A 215 7.02 1.24 -8.18
N PHE A 216 6.31 1.23 -9.30
CA PHE A 216 6.57 2.13 -10.40
C PHE A 216 5.99 3.53 -10.17
N ILE A 217 6.46 4.48 -10.97
CA ILE A 217 5.91 5.83 -11.07
C ILE A 217 5.63 6.19 -12.53
N GLU A 218 4.59 6.99 -12.75
CA GLU A 218 4.38 7.61 -14.07
C GLU A 218 5.24 8.85 -14.20
N LEU A 219 6.30 8.73 -14.99
CA LEU A 219 7.23 9.81 -15.26
C LEU A 219 6.59 10.82 -16.21
N LYS A 220 6.14 11.96 -15.67
CA LYS A 220 5.64 13.11 -16.46
C LYS A 220 6.72 14.15 -16.66
N GLU A 221 6.64 14.95 -17.72
CA GLU A 221 7.56 16.06 -17.94
C GLU A 221 7.63 16.97 -16.71
N VAL A 222 8.85 17.28 -16.29
CA VAL A 222 9.11 18.16 -15.16
C VAL A 222 9.91 19.33 -15.67
N ASP A 223 9.40 20.53 -15.43
CA ASP A 223 10.18 21.74 -15.56
C ASP A 223 11.11 21.82 -14.35
N ALA A 224 12.39 21.47 -14.54
CA ALA A 224 13.42 21.53 -13.50
C ALA A 224 13.67 22.94 -12.97
N ASN A 225 13.26 23.97 -13.72
CA ASN A 225 13.35 25.38 -13.33
C ASN A 225 12.03 25.91 -12.76
N ARG A 226 11.04 25.04 -12.52
CA ARG A 226 9.76 25.45 -11.94
C ARG A 226 9.98 26.11 -10.59
N GLU A 227 9.50 27.34 -10.50
CA GLU A 227 9.53 28.10 -9.25
C GLU A 227 8.73 27.38 -8.17
N LYS A 228 9.36 27.18 -7.01
CA LYS A 228 8.72 26.64 -5.82
C LYS A 228 7.82 27.71 -5.20
N GLY A 229 6.65 27.30 -4.71
CA GLY A 229 5.80 28.14 -3.88
C GLY A 229 6.33 28.21 -2.45
N ASP A 230 5.75 29.12 -1.67
CA ASP A 230 6.06 29.31 -0.25
C ASP A 230 5.15 28.43 0.62
N TYR A 231 5.32 27.11 0.56
CA TYR A 231 4.64 26.17 1.45
C TYR A 231 5.30 24.80 1.55
N VAL A 232 5.04 24.12 2.67
CA VAL A 232 5.34 22.71 2.92
C VAL A 232 4.10 21.87 2.71
N LEU A 233 4.24 20.68 2.11
CA LEU A 233 3.10 19.84 1.74
C LEU A 233 3.07 18.52 2.51
N TYR A 234 1.91 18.20 3.11
CA TYR A 234 1.54 16.83 3.44
C TYR A 234 0.49 16.37 2.42
N PHE A 235 0.67 15.19 1.84
CA PHE A 235 -0.40 14.58 1.04
C PHE A 235 -0.48 13.07 1.16
N GLY A 236 -1.70 12.55 1.02
CA GLY A 236 -1.98 11.12 1.08
C GLY A 236 -3.23 10.82 1.89
N ARG A 237 -3.32 9.61 2.44
CA ARG A 237 -4.45 9.26 3.31
C ARG A 237 -4.37 10.05 4.62
N LEU A 238 -5.50 10.61 5.04
CA LEU A 238 -5.61 11.35 6.30
C LEU A 238 -6.00 10.40 7.42
N SER A 239 -5.00 9.70 7.95
CA SER A 239 -5.19 8.64 8.92
C SER A 239 -4.07 8.63 9.95
N GLU A 240 -4.33 7.94 11.05
CA GLU A 240 -3.45 7.94 12.20
C GLU A 240 -2.08 7.31 11.90
N GLU A 241 -2.06 6.18 11.19
CA GLU A 241 -0.83 5.45 10.88
C GLU A 241 0.15 6.25 10.01
N LYS A 242 -0.37 7.23 9.27
CA LYS A 242 0.40 8.15 8.43
C LYS A 242 1.01 9.32 9.21
N GLY A 243 0.75 9.41 10.53
CA GLY A 243 1.34 10.41 11.41
C GLY A 243 0.73 11.81 11.28
N LEU A 244 -0.50 11.93 10.76
CA LEU A 244 -1.13 13.23 10.50
C LEU A 244 -1.26 14.10 11.77
N GLU A 245 -1.65 13.52 12.90
CA GLU A 245 -1.76 14.28 14.15
C GLU A 245 -0.41 14.88 14.58
N MET A 246 0.67 14.09 14.49
CA MET A 246 2.03 14.54 14.76
C MET A 246 2.43 15.68 13.82
N PHE A 247 2.13 15.56 12.53
CA PHE A 247 2.36 16.61 11.54
C PHE A 247 1.64 17.92 11.92
N LEU A 248 0.33 17.86 12.19
CA LEU A 248 -0.48 19.03 12.51
C LEU A 248 -0.05 19.69 13.83
N ASN A 249 0.38 18.91 14.82
CA ASN A 249 0.95 19.44 16.06
C ASN A 249 2.24 20.20 15.81
N CYS A 250 3.08 19.73 14.87
CA CYS A 250 4.26 20.47 14.46
C CYS A 250 3.92 21.74 13.68
N CYS A 251 2.87 21.73 12.84
CA CYS A 251 2.40 22.94 12.14
C CYS A 251 2.04 24.06 13.14
N LYS A 252 1.33 23.72 14.23
CA LYS A 252 0.96 24.66 15.30
C LYS A 252 2.18 25.25 16.02
N LYS A 253 3.28 24.49 16.12
CA LYS A 253 4.55 24.92 16.71
C LYS A 253 5.38 25.82 15.78
N LEU A 254 5.03 25.89 14.50
CA LEU A 254 5.76 26.63 13.46
C LEU A 254 4.84 27.65 12.73
N PRO A 255 4.27 28.64 13.45
CA PRO A 255 3.25 29.54 12.89
C PRO A 255 3.74 30.43 11.74
N HIS A 256 5.06 30.60 11.59
CA HIS A 256 5.70 31.34 10.49
C HIS A 256 5.77 30.56 9.18
N ILE A 257 5.57 29.24 9.20
CA ILE A 257 5.61 28.38 8.01
C ILE A 257 4.20 28.14 7.49
N LYS A 258 4.00 28.27 6.17
CA LYS A 258 2.76 27.90 5.50
C LYS A 258 2.74 26.41 5.14
N PHE A 259 1.66 25.74 5.49
CA PHE A 259 1.46 24.32 5.20
C PHE A 259 0.23 24.10 4.31
N ARG A 260 0.30 23.07 3.48
CA ARG A 260 -0.86 22.53 2.75
C ARG A 260 -1.06 21.06 3.09
N VAL A 261 -2.32 20.67 3.22
CA VAL A 261 -2.73 19.28 3.46
C VAL A 261 -3.67 18.84 2.35
N ALA A 262 -3.29 17.82 1.59
CA ALA A 262 -4.10 17.24 0.52
C ALA A 262 -4.42 15.77 0.79
N GLY A 263 -5.69 15.38 0.67
CA GLY A 263 -6.08 13.99 0.90
C GLY A 263 -7.51 13.82 1.36
N THR A 264 -7.83 12.57 1.66
CA THR A 264 -9.08 12.15 2.28
C THR A 264 -8.80 11.07 3.33
N GLY A 265 -9.65 10.97 4.36
CA GLY A 265 -9.54 9.94 5.37
C GLY A 265 -10.27 10.25 6.68
N PRO A 266 -10.22 9.33 7.66
CA PRO A 266 -10.91 9.48 8.93
C PRO A 266 -10.57 10.76 9.71
N LEU A 267 -9.38 11.32 9.49
CA LEU A 267 -8.87 12.50 10.20
C LEU A 267 -9.00 13.80 9.39
N GLU A 268 -9.86 13.87 8.37
CA GLU A 268 -10.13 15.13 7.65
C GLU A 268 -10.58 16.27 8.56
N HIS A 269 -11.40 15.95 9.57
CA HIS A 269 -12.00 16.95 10.46
C HIS A 269 -10.98 17.74 11.29
N ILE A 270 -9.82 17.15 11.63
CA ILE A 270 -8.77 17.82 12.41
C ILE A 270 -7.82 18.68 11.57
N CYS A 271 -7.95 18.64 10.24
CA CYS A 271 -7.11 19.43 9.33
C CYS A 271 -7.58 20.89 9.21
N LYS A 272 -8.74 21.21 9.78
CA LYS A 272 -9.35 22.55 9.75
C LYS A 272 -8.90 23.38 10.95
N ASP A 273 -9.09 24.69 10.87
CA ASP A 273 -8.93 25.63 11.99
C ASP A 273 -7.51 25.76 12.57
N ILE A 274 -6.48 25.49 11.74
CA ILE A 274 -5.09 25.77 12.08
C ILE A 274 -4.63 26.96 11.20
N PRO A 275 -4.29 28.14 11.77
CA PRO A 275 -4.11 29.38 11.00
C PRO A 275 -3.12 29.31 9.83
N ASN A 276 -2.07 28.52 9.97
CA ASN A 276 -1.01 28.37 8.99
C ASN A 276 -1.11 27.08 8.14
N VAL A 277 -2.25 26.37 8.20
CA VAL A 277 -2.51 25.15 7.41
C VAL A 277 -3.71 25.37 6.49
N GLU A 278 -3.48 25.21 5.19
CA GLU A 278 -4.53 25.19 4.17
C GLU A 278 -4.90 23.74 3.83
N PHE A 279 -6.12 23.31 4.19
CA PHE A 279 -6.65 22.01 3.78
C PHE A 279 -7.28 22.12 2.38
N VAL A 280 -6.65 21.49 1.38
CA VAL A 280 -7.04 21.59 -0.03
C VAL A 280 -7.91 20.44 -0.53
N GLY A 281 -8.29 19.52 0.36
CA GLY A 281 -9.09 18.34 0.03
C GLY A 281 -8.36 17.30 -0.81
N PHE A 282 -9.10 16.37 -1.40
CA PHE A 282 -8.56 15.34 -2.28
C PHE A 282 -8.19 15.91 -3.65
N LYS A 283 -6.94 15.70 -4.08
CA LYS A 283 -6.40 16.12 -5.38
C LYS A 283 -5.88 14.91 -6.16
N LYS A 284 -5.97 14.97 -7.50
CA LYS A 284 -5.49 13.93 -8.42
C LYS A 284 -4.98 14.54 -9.72
N GLY A 285 -4.21 13.77 -10.49
CA GLY A 285 -3.74 14.18 -11.81
C GLY A 285 -2.90 15.47 -11.78
N GLU A 286 -3.13 16.37 -12.73
CA GLU A 286 -2.36 17.61 -12.88
C GLU A 286 -2.46 18.55 -11.67
N GLU A 287 -3.60 18.59 -10.98
CA GLU A 287 -3.74 19.40 -9.76
C GLU A 287 -2.79 18.92 -8.66
N LEU A 288 -2.73 17.60 -8.43
CA LEU A 288 -1.83 17.01 -7.44
C LEU A 288 -0.37 17.21 -7.84
N ASN A 289 -0.04 16.98 -9.12
CA ASN A 289 1.32 17.18 -9.63
C ASN A 289 1.80 18.62 -9.47
N THR A 290 0.92 19.57 -9.74
CA THR A 290 1.22 21.01 -9.56
C THR A 290 1.45 21.33 -8.09
N LEU A 291 0.62 20.76 -7.20
CA LEU A 291 0.75 20.94 -5.77
C LEU A 291 2.08 20.36 -5.24
N ILE A 292 2.47 19.16 -5.68
CA ILE A 292 3.71 18.51 -5.26
C ILE A 292 4.92 19.26 -5.81
N SER A 293 4.96 19.52 -7.12
CA SER A 293 6.12 20.14 -7.78
C SER A 293 6.40 21.56 -7.29
N LYS A 294 5.37 22.30 -6.85
CA LYS A 294 5.51 23.64 -6.25
C LYS A 294 5.80 23.61 -4.75
N ALA A 295 5.64 22.50 -4.03
CA ALA A 295 5.98 22.49 -2.62
C ALA A 295 7.49 22.64 -2.40
N MET A 296 7.89 23.36 -1.34
CA MET A 296 9.30 23.48 -0.96
C MET A 296 9.91 22.12 -0.62
N PHE A 297 9.14 21.32 0.12
CA PHE A 297 9.38 19.92 0.41
C PHE A 297 8.08 19.29 0.91
N THR A 298 8.06 17.96 0.97
CA THR A 298 6.94 17.17 1.46
C THR A 298 7.28 16.46 2.76
N VAL A 299 6.26 16.11 3.56
CA VAL A 299 6.44 15.52 4.90
C VAL A 299 5.63 14.24 5.04
N TYR A 300 6.30 13.13 5.37
CA TYR A 300 5.69 11.82 5.63
C TYR A 300 6.13 11.23 6.98
N PRO A 301 5.51 11.66 8.08
CA PRO A 301 5.89 11.25 9.42
C PRO A 301 5.22 9.94 9.84
N SER A 302 5.18 8.98 8.93
CA SER A 302 4.48 7.71 9.14
C SER A 302 5.01 6.98 10.38
N ILE A 303 4.12 6.55 11.26
CA ILE A 303 4.50 5.92 12.55
C ILE A 303 4.49 4.39 12.48
N TRP A 304 4.03 3.83 11.36
CA TRP A 304 4.03 2.41 11.05
C TRP A 304 5.06 2.06 9.96
N TYR A 305 5.27 0.76 9.74
CA TYR A 305 6.08 0.30 8.62
C TYR A 305 5.35 0.54 7.29
N GLU A 306 5.81 1.52 6.52
CA GLU A 306 5.40 1.67 5.14
C GLU A 306 6.09 0.65 4.24
N ASN A 307 5.44 0.31 3.13
CA ASN A 307 5.98 -0.57 2.11
C ASN A 307 6.82 0.25 1.12
N CYS A 308 6.23 0.57 -0.03
CA CYS A 308 6.80 1.44 -1.04
C CYS A 308 5.81 2.57 -1.34
N PRO A 309 5.72 3.59 -0.47
CA PRO A 309 4.70 4.62 -0.56
C PRO A 309 4.84 5.43 -1.85
N LEU A 310 3.83 5.34 -2.72
CA LEU A 310 3.79 6.06 -4.00
C LEU A 310 3.95 7.58 -3.82
N SER A 311 3.48 8.14 -2.70
CA SER A 311 3.58 9.57 -2.43
C SER A 311 5.03 10.06 -2.31
N ILE A 312 5.94 9.23 -1.78
CA ILE A 312 7.37 9.56 -1.73
C ILE A 312 7.97 9.53 -3.14
N LEU A 313 7.64 8.50 -3.92
CA LEU A 313 8.06 8.38 -5.32
C LEU A 313 7.54 9.56 -6.16
N GLU A 314 6.28 9.96 -6.00
CA GLU A 314 5.66 11.11 -6.66
C GLU A 314 6.39 12.42 -6.31
N SER A 315 6.76 12.60 -5.05
CA SER A 315 7.51 13.78 -4.59
C SER A 315 8.89 13.86 -5.22
N GLU A 316 9.68 12.80 -5.12
CA GLU A 316 11.02 12.78 -5.71
C GLU A 316 10.96 12.86 -7.26
N ALA A 317 10.01 12.18 -7.90
CA ALA A 317 9.85 12.23 -9.36
C ALA A 317 9.51 13.63 -9.89
N LEU A 318 8.91 14.48 -9.05
CA LEU A 318 8.57 15.87 -9.36
C LEU A 318 9.60 16.88 -8.84
N GLY A 319 10.78 16.41 -8.39
CA GLY A 319 11.84 17.28 -7.90
C GLY A 319 11.53 17.94 -6.56
N THR A 320 10.72 17.30 -5.72
CA THR A 320 10.33 17.84 -4.41
C THR A 320 10.98 17.02 -3.31
N PRO A 321 11.88 17.62 -2.51
CA PRO A 321 12.53 16.93 -1.39
C PRO A 321 11.53 16.39 -0.37
N VAL A 322 11.95 15.38 0.38
CA VAL A 322 11.07 14.65 1.29
C VAL A 322 11.66 14.59 2.70
N ILE A 323 10.91 15.02 3.72
CA ILE A 323 11.18 14.68 5.13
C ILE A 323 10.30 13.50 5.49
N ALA A 324 10.89 12.38 5.92
CA ALA A 324 10.12 11.19 6.28
C ALA A 324 10.70 10.46 7.48
N SER A 325 9.87 9.64 8.13
CA SER A 325 10.34 8.71 9.15
C SER A 325 11.18 7.59 8.52
N LYS A 326 12.21 7.12 9.24
CA LYS A 326 13.02 5.97 8.82
C LYS A 326 12.30 4.65 9.15
N MET A 327 11.17 4.39 8.49
CA MET A 327 10.29 3.25 8.78
C MET A 327 10.03 2.36 7.57
N GLY A 328 10.07 1.04 7.78
CA GLY A 328 9.73 0.06 6.75
C GLY A 328 10.61 0.20 5.50
N GLY A 329 10.01 0.27 4.32
CA GLY A 329 10.70 0.49 3.05
C GLY A 329 10.94 1.96 2.68
N ILE A 330 10.52 2.94 3.50
CA ILE A 330 10.82 4.38 3.25
C ILE A 330 12.33 4.63 3.05
N PRO A 331 13.25 4.06 3.85
CA PRO A 331 14.68 4.33 3.71
C PRO A 331 15.27 3.84 2.38
N GLU A 332 14.60 2.90 1.70
CA GLU A 332 15.00 2.45 0.36
C GLU A 332 14.65 3.48 -0.72
N LEU A 333 13.69 4.38 -0.43
CA LEU A 333 13.19 5.38 -1.35
C LEU A 333 13.83 6.74 -1.19
N ILE A 334 14.57 7.05 -0.13
CA ILE A 334 15.14 8.39 0.09
C ILE A 334 16.65 8.27 0.29
N GLU A 335 17.43 9.04 -0.48
CA GLU A 335 18.86 9.17 -0.28
C GLU A 335 19.07 10.25 0.81
N ASN A 336 19.36 9.82 2.03
CA ASN A 336 19.38 10.72 3.20
C ASN A 336 20.38 11.88 3.03
N ASN A 337 19.92 13.10 3.32
CA ASN A 337 20.58 14.39 3.07
C ASN A 337 20.86 14.75 1.59
N GLU A 338 20.53 13.86 0.66
CA GLU A 338 20.71 14.08 -0.78
C GLU A 338 19.39 14.37 -1.49
N THR A 339 18.35 13.57 -1.31
CA THR A 339 17.00 13.80 -1.89
C THR A 339 15.95 14.13 -0.83
N GLY A 340 16.31 13.99 0.44
CA GLY A 340 15.41 14.22 1.56
C GLY A 340 16.09 14.01 2.90
N ILE A 341 15.31 14.02 3.99
CA ILE A 341 15.78 13.81 5.36
C ILE A 341 15.02 12.61 5.94
N LEU A 342 15.76 11.64 6.45
CA LEU A 342 15.22 10.49 7.17
C LEU A 342 15.38 10.71 8.68
N ILE A 343 14.26 10.67 9.40
CA ILE A 343 14.21 10.85 10.86
C ILE A 343 14.13 9.48 11.55
N GLU A 344 15.14 9.15 12.34
CA GLU A 344 15.14 8.00 13.25
C GLU A 344 14.34 8.30 14.53
N ASP A 345 13.60 7.32 15.02
CA ASP A 345 12.74 7.43 16.21
C ASP A 345 11.94 8.73 16.20
N ILE A 346 11.13 8.88 15.15
CA ILE A 346 10.40 10.11 14.86
C ILE A 346 9.51 10.50 16.05
N ASN A 347 9.58 11.78 16.40
CA ASN A 347 8.72 12.42 17.38
C ASN A 347 8.47 13.87 16.95
N GLU A 348 7.53 14.54 17.62
CA GLU A 348 7.16 15.91 17.27
C GLU A 348 8.33 16.90 17.32
N GLU A 349 9.23 16.76 18.29
CA GLU A 349 10.37 17.69 18.44
C GLU A 349 11.35 17.58 17.28
N LYS A 350 11.76 16.35 16.94
CA LYS A 350 12.63 16.09 15.80
C LYS A 350 11.97 16.51 14.50
N LEU A 351 10.70 16.16 14.30
CA LEU A 351 9.98 16.53 13.09
C LEU A 351 9.87 18.04 12.91
N ALA A 352 9.46 18.77 13.96
CA ALA A 352 9.37 20.23 13.92
C ALA A 352 10.74 20.88 13.64
N ARG A 353 11.82 20.36 14.26
CA ARG A 353 13.17 20.85 14.01
C ARG A 353 13.60 20.66 12.56
N GLU A 354 13.52 19.45 12.02
CA GLU A 354 13.94 19.19 10.63
C GLU A 354 13.11 19.99 9.62
N MET A 355 11.80 20.16 9.86
CA MET A 355 10.95 21.02 9.03
C MET A 355 11.39 22.50 9.09
N ASN A 356 11.67 23.01 10.29
CA ASN A 356 12.10 24.40 10.46
C ASN A 356 13.47 24.64 9.82
N ASP A 357 14.42 23.74 10.05
CA ASP A 357 15.79 23.85 9.52
C ASP A 357 15.76 23.80 7.99
N LEU A 358 15.05 22.83 7.41
CA LEU A 358 14.93 22.74 5.96
C LEU A 358 14.14 23.90 5.35
N TYR A 359 13.20 24.51 6.08
CA TYR A 359 12.46 25.70 5.61
C TYR A 359 13.34 26.95 5.52
N HIS A 360 14.38 27.09 6.34
CA HIS A 360 15.30 28.24 6.28
C HIS A 360 16.54 28.00 5.40
N ASP A 361 16.87 26.74 5.10
CA ASP A 361 18.03 26.39 4.28
C ASP A 361 17.69 26.26 2.78
N GLU A 362 17.65 27.39 2.07
CA GLU A 362 17.33 27.42 0.64
C GLU A 362 18.34 26.64 -0.22
N GLU A 363 19.63 26.78 0.06
CA GLU A 363 20.68 26.08 -0.69
C GLU A 363 20.52 24.56 -0.59
N LYS A 364 20.24 24.04 0.61
CA LYS A 364 19.97 22.62 0.81
C LYS A 364 18.70 22.18 0.08
N ARG A 365 17.62 22.96 0.12
CA ARG A 365 16.39 22.65 -0.63
C ARG A 365 16.64 22.58 -2.14
N LEU A 366 17.34 23.56 -2.71
CA LEU A 366 17.65 23.61 -4.13
C LEU A 366 18.57 22.45 -4.55
N ARG A 367 19.57 22.13 -3.73
CA ARG A 367 20.44 20.96 -3.94
C ARG A 367 19.61 19.66 -3.94
N MET A 368 18.78 19.46 -2.93
CA MET A 368 17.93 18.26 -2.83
C MET A 368 16.96 18.15 -4.00
N SER A 369 16.35 19.25 -4.41
CA SER A 369 15.45 19.31 -5.58
C SER A 369 16.15 18.81 -6.84
N ARG A 370 17.37 19.29 -7.13
CA ARG A 370 18.17 18.84 -8.29
C ARG A 370 18.53 17.35 -8.19
N ASN A 371 18.87 16.87 -6.99
CA ASN A 371 19.17 15.46 -6.77
C ASN A 371 17.93 14.58 -7.00
N CYS A 372 16.74 15.01 -6.57
CA CYS A 372 15.48 14.33 -6.86
C CYS A 372 15.25 14.20 -8.37
N ILE A 373 15.43 15.30 -9.13
CA ILE A 373 15.32 15.28 -10.60
C ILE A 373 16.34 14.34 -11.23
N LYS A 374 17.59 14.31 -10.75
CA LYS A 374 18.62 13.38 -11.24
C LYS A 374 18.27 11.92 -10.94
N LYS A 375 17.74 11.66 -9.74
CA LYS A 375 17.33 10.31 -9.32
C LYS A 375 16.14 9.77 -10.10
N ARG A 376 15.26 10.65 -10.59
CA ARG A 376 14.08 10.32 -11.41
C ARG A 376 14.39 9.33 -12.55
N GLU A 377 15.54 9.45 -13.19
CA GLU A 377 15.97 8.56 -14.30
C GLU A 377 16.18 7.10 -13.87
N LYS A 378 16.43 6.87 -12.58
CA LYS A 378 16.62 5.54 -11.99
C LYS A 378 15.33 4.94 -11.45
N MET A 379 14.23 5.71 -11.43
CA MET A 379 12.94 5.21 -10.96
C MET A 379 12.32 4.28 -12.00
N ILE A 380 11.62 3.26 -11.49
CA ILE A 380 11.00 2.26 -12.36
C ILE A 380 9.73 2.88 -12.98
N SER A 381 9.68 2.92 -14.31
CA SER A 381 8.48 3.33 -15.05
C SER A 381 7.42 2.22 -15.06
N LEU A 382 6.16 2.57 -15.33
CA LEU A 382 5.09 1.57 -15.52
C LEU A 382 5.46 0.54 -16.58
N GLU A 383 6.06 0.99 -17.69
CA GLU A 383 6.51 0.12 -18.78
C GLU A 383 7.60 -0.85 -18.33
N ALA A 384 8.66 -0.35 -17.69
CA ALA A 384 9.75 -1.20 -17.21
C ALA A 384 9.26 -2.21 -16.16
N TYR A 385 8.38 -1.78 -15.25
CA TYR A 385 7.78 -2.66 -14.26
C TYR A 385 6.88 -3.71 -14.92
N GLY A 386 6.02 -3.30 -15.84
CA GLY A 386 5.10 -4.18 -16.55
C GLY A 386 5.82 -5.26 -17.36
N ASN A 387 6.87 -4.87 -18.11
CA ASN A 387 7.74 -5.81 -18.79
C ASN A 387 8.37 -6.82 -17.83
N ARG A 388 8.87 -6.34 -16.68
CA ARG A 388 9.42 -7.21 -15.64
C ARG A 388 8.38 -8.19 -15.08
N VAL A 389 7.13 -7.76 -14.91
CA VAL A 389 6.02 -8.63 -14.49
C VAL A 389 5.72 -9.70 -15.55
N VAL A 390 5.77 -9.35 -16.84
CA VAL A 390 5.58 -10.31 -17.95
C VAL A 390 6.68 -11.38 -17.95
N GLU A 391 7.95 -10.99 -17.77
CA GLU A 391 9.07 -11.92 -17.62
C GLU A 391 8.85 -12.89 -16.45
N ILE A 392 8.41 -12.36 -15.30
CA ILE A 392 8.10 -13.16 -14.11
C ILE A 392 7.01 -14.21 -14.39
N TYR A 393 5.97 -13.82 -15.13
CA TYR A 393 4.92 -14.76 -15.52
C TYR A 393 5.47 -15.88 -16.41
N GLN A 394 6.29 -15.54 -17.40
CA GLN A 394 6.93 -16.51 -18.29
C GLN A 394 7.84 -17.47 -17.52
N ASP A 395 8.69 -16.95 -16.63
CA ASP A 395 9.55 -17.75 -15.76
C ASP A 395 8.76 -18.71 -14.86
N CYS A 396 7.61 -18.26 -14.33
CA CYS A 396 6.74 -19.10 -13.52
C CYS A 396 6.06 -20.19 -14.35
N LEU A 397 5.68 -19.91 -15.60
CA LEU A 397 5.04 -20.87 -16.52
C LEU A 397 6.01 -21.93 -17.03
N ASN A 398 7.31 -21.61 -17.12
CA ASN A 398 8.35 -22.52 -17.60
C ASN A 398 8.90 -23.49 -16.53
N LYS A 399 8.54 -23.29 -15.25
CA LYS A 399 8.87 -24.18 -14.12
C LYS A 399 7.73 -25.16 -13.85
#